data_AF-O16864-F1
#
_entry.id   AF-O16864-F1
#
_cell.length_a   1.000
_cell.length_b   1.000
_cell.length_c   1.000
_cell.angle_alpha   90.00
_cell.angle_beta   90.00
_cell.angle_gamma   90.00
#
_symmetry.space_group_name_H-M   'P 1'
#
loop_
_entity.id
_entity.type
_entity.pdbx_description
1 polymer ?
#
loop_
_entity_poly.entity_id
_entity_poly.type
_entity_poly.pdbx_seq_one_letter_code
_entity_poly.pdbx_strand_id
1 'polypeptide(L)'
;INGDAKGTVFFEQEAENSPVKVTGEVAGLAKGLHGFHVHEFGDNTNGCMSSGPHFNPHKKEHGAPTDDDRHVGDLGNITSIGDGPTAVNISDSQITLFGENSIIGRTVVVHADP
;
A
#
# COMPACT_ATOMS: atom_id res chain seq x y z
N ILE A 1 -1.13 -15.63 -8.80
CA ILE A 1 -0.60 -15.39 -7.44
C ILE A 1 -0.72 -16.72 -6.70
N ASN A 2 0.40 -17.38 -6.39
CA ASN A 2 0.44 -18.68 -5.69
C ASN A 2 1.19 -18.49 -4.36
N GLY A 3 0.56 -17.82 -3.40
CA GLY A 3 1.08 -17.64 -2.05
C GLY A 3 -0.06 -17.70 -1.04
N ASP A 4 0.27 -17.95 0.23
CA ASP A 4 -0.71 -18.07 1.31
C ASP A 4 -1.20 -16.70 1.81
N ALA A 5 -0.50 -15.63 1.43
CA ALA A 5 -0.84 -14.26 1.78
C ALA A 5 -2.16 -13.83 1.14
N LYS A 6 -3.14 -13.48 1.98
CA LYS A 6 -4.47 -13.02 1.54
C LYS A 6 -5.07 -12.08 2.56
N GLY A 7 -5.87 -11.13 2.10
CA GLY A 7 -6.44 -10.13 2.98
C GLY A 7 -7.44 -9.22 2.27
N THR A 8 -8.05 -8.36 3.06
CA THR A 8 -8.92 -7.29 2.57
C THR A 8 -8.45 -6.00 3.22
N VAL A 9 -8.30 -4.95 2.40
CA VAL A 9 -7.95 -3.60 2.85
C VAL A 9 -9.00 -2.63 2.34
N PHE A 10 -9.43 -1.73 3.22
CA PHE A 10 -10.41 -0.68 2.98
C PHE A 10 -9.73 0.68 2.99
N PHE A 11 -10.16 1.55 2.09
CA PHE A 11 -9.70 2.93 1.99
C PHE A 11 -10.90 3.85 2.15
N GLU A 12 -10.80 4.82 3.05
CA GLU A 12 -11.84 5.81 3.29
C GLU A 12 -11.21 7.21 3.30
N GLN A 13 -11.83 8.14 2.58
CA GLN A 13 -11.42 9.55 2.56
C GLN A 13 -12.66 10.44 2.60
N GLU A 14 -12.83 11.19 3.68
CA GLU A 14 -14.05 11.98 3.94
C GLU A 14 -14.23 13.14 2.94
N ALA A 15 -13.13 13.74 2.49
CA ALA A 15 -13.09 14.82 1.51
C ALA A 15 -11.72 14.84 0.80
N GLU A 16 -11.61 15.56 -0.32
CA GLU A 16 -10.38 15.61 -1.14
C GLU A 16 -9.11 16.00 -0.38
N ASN A 17 -9.23 16.88 0.62
CA ASN A 17 -8.11 17.33 1.45
C ASN A 17 -7.97 16.58 2.79
N SER A 18 -8.84 15.60 3.05
CA SER A 18 -8.76 14.77 4.26
C SER A 18 -7.73 13.65 4.06
N PRO A 19 -7.03 13.22 5.12
CA PRO A 19 -6.21 12.01 5.06
C PRO A 19 -7.04 10.78 4.67
N VAL A 20 -6.40 9.84 3.99
CA VAL A 20 -6.98 8.53 3.70
C VAL A 20 -6.73 7.60 4.89
N LYS A 21 -7.79 7.03 5.43
CA LYS A 21 -7.73 5.95 6.42
C LYS A 21 -7.65 4.61 5.68
N VAL A 22 -6.63 3.84 5.97
CA VAL A 22 -6.40 2.50 5.42
C VAL A 22 -6.53 1.48 6.53
N THR A 23 -7.53 0.61 6.44
CA THR A 23 -7.83 -0.39 7.48
C THR A 23 -8.00 -1.77 6.87
N GLY A 24 -7.83 -2.83 7.66
CA GLY A 24 -8.10 -4.19 7.18
C GLY A 24 -7.19 -5.22 7.82
N GLU A 25 -7.09 -6.37 7.17
CA GLU A 25 -6.30 -7.50 7.68
C GLU A 25 -5.67 -8.31 6.54
N VAL A 26 -4.43 -8.75 6.75
CA VAL A 26 -3.69 -9.65 5.85
C VAL A 26 -3.19 -10.86 6.64
N ALA A 27 -3.62 -12.07 6.28
CA ALA A 27 -3.14 -13.31 6.86
C ALA A 27 -2.05 -13.95 5.98
N GLY A 28 -1.25 -14.85 6.56
CA GLY A 28 -0.23 -15.62 5.82
C GLY A 28 1.12 -14.90 5.65
N LEU A 29 1.37 -13.85 6.45
CA LEU A 29 2.66 -13.16 6.50
C LEU A 29 3.59 -13.81 7.53
N ALA A 30 4.89 -13.78 7.26
CA ALA A 30 5.90 -14.19 8.24
C ALA A 30 5.96 -13.18 9.39
N LYS A 31 6.55 -13.56 10.53
CA LYS A 31 6.76 -12.60 11.63
C LYS A 31 7.76 -11.53 11.20
N GLY A 32 7.39 -10.26 11.27
CA GLY A 32 8.27 -9.16 10.92
C GLY A 32 7.55 -7.94 10.35
N LEU A 33 8.35 -7.03 9.82
CA LEU A 33 7.89 -5.88 9.05
C LEU A 33 7.76 -6.30 7.57
N HIS A 34 6.70 -5.85 6.93
CA HIS A 34 6.42 -6.09 5.52
C HIS A 34 6.08 -4.77 4.84
N GLY A 35 6.84 -4.41 3.81
CA GLY A 35 6.61 -3.19 3.03
C GLY A 35 5.21 -3.19 2.45
N PHE A 36 4.51 -2.06 2.55
CA PHE A 36 3.12 -1.91 2.14
C PHE A 36 3.01 -0.71 1.22
N HIS A 37 2.73 -0.94 -0.05
CA HIS A 37 2.86 0.07 -1.09
C HIS A 37 1.69 0.07 -2.07
N VAL A 38 1.38 1.23 -2.63
CA VAL A 38 0.57 1.35 -3.85
C VAL A 38 1.51 1.39 -5.05
N HIS A 39 1.34 0.45 -5.97
CA HIS A 39 2.09 0.36 -7.21
C HIS A 39 1.37 1.07 -8.36
N GLU A 40 2.11 1.45 -9.39
CA GLU A 40 1.62 2.35 -10.44
C GLU A 40 0.44 1.77 -11.23
N PHE A 41 0.49 0.48 -11.58
CA PHE A 41 -0.48 -0.15 -12.48
C PHE A 41 -1.43 -1.08 -11.75
N GLY A 42 -2.73 -0.96 -12.04
CA GLY A 42 -3.75 -1.97 -11.72
C GLY A 42 -3.70 -3.18 -12.65
N ASP A 43 -2.51 -3.59 -13.08
CA ASP A 43 -2.29 -4.71 -13.98
C ASP A 43 -1.81 -5.93 -13.20
N ASN A 44 -2.53 -7.04 -13.35
CA ASN A 44 -2.25 -8.33 -12.72
C ASN A 44 -2.12 -9.47 -13.75
N THR A 45 -1.92 -9.13 -15.04
CA THR A 45 -1.81 -10.10 -16.15
C THR A 45 -0.66 -11.09 -15.97
N ASN A 46 0.44 -10.66 -15.32
CA ASN A 46 1.57 -11.51 -14.92
C ASN A 46 1.77 -11.53 -13.40
N GLY A 47 0.67 -11.53 -12.64
CA GLY A 47 0.71 -11.41 -11.19
C GLY A 47 1.22 -10.03 -10.74
N CYS A 48 1.75 -9.97 -9.51
CA CYS A 48 2.24 -8.72 -8.92
C CYS A 48 3.37 -8.05 -9.73
N MET A 49 4.09 -8.79 -10.59
CA MET A 49 5.15 -8.22 -11.43
C MET A 49 4.62 -7.20 -12.45
N SER A 50 3.37 -7.34 -12.88
CA SER A 50 2.74 -6.38 -13.80
C SER A 50 2.33 -5.07 -13.13
N SER A 51 2.37 -4.98 -11.79
CA SER A 51 1.96 -3.76 -11.08
C SER A 51 2.92 -2.57 -11.26
N GLY A 52 4.13 -2.81 -11.77
CA GLY A 52 5.12 -1.76 -12.02
C GLY A 52 5.82 -1.28 -10.75
N PRO A 53 6.45 -0.10 -10.77
CA PRO A 53 7.11 0.49 -9.60
C PRO A 53 6.08 1.04 -8.60
N HIS A 54 6.58 1.60 -7.48
CA HIS A 54 5.74 2.37 -6.57
C HIS A 54 5.11 3.55 -7.32
N PHE A 55 3.87 3.88 -6.97
CA PHE A 55 3.19 5.00 -7.60
C PHE A 55 3.87 6.33 -7.24
N ASN A 56 4.49 6.96 -8.25
CA ASN A 56 5.32 8.15 -8.08
C ASN A 56 5.04 9.22 -9.16
N PRO A 57 3.89 9.91 -9.11
CA PRO A 57 3.53 10.93 -10.09
C PRO A 57 4.44 12.18 -10.01
N HIS A 58 5.14 12.37 -8.89
CA HIS A 58 5.96 13.55 -8.62
C HIS A 58 7.46 13.32 -8.85
N LYS A 59 7.88 12.11 -9.24
CA LYS A 59 9.28 11.75 -9.49
C LYS A 59 10.20 12.05 -8.29
N LYS A 60 9.71 11.75 -7.10
CA LYS A 60 10.44 11.82 -5.84
C LYS A 60 11.27 10.56 -5.61
N GLU A 61 12.15 10.60 -4.62
CA GLU A 61 12.81 9.40 -4.12
C GLU A 61 11.87 8.59 -3.21
N HIS A 62 12.22 7.33 -2.97
CA HIS A 62 11.52 6.49 -1.99
C HIS A 62 11.78 7.01 -0.57
N GLY A 63 10.75 7.01 0.28
CA GLY A 63 10.86 7.52 1.65
C GLY A 63 9.89 6.87 2.64
N ALA A 64 10.06 7.19 3.92
CA ALA A 64 9.12 6.77 4.95
C ALA A 64 7.81 7.56 4.83
N PRO A 65 6.68 7.06 5.36
CA PRO A 65 5.40 7.76 5.23
C PRO A 65 5.37 9.16 5.86
N THR A 66 6.26 9.43 6.81
CA THR A 66 6.38 10.73 7.47
C THR A 66 7.30 11.71 6.73
N ASP A 67 7.99 11.27 5.69
CA ASP A 67 8.92 12.10 4.94
C ASP A 67 8.17 12.96 3.92
N ASP A 68 8.61 14.20 3.76
CA ASP A 68 8.09 15.08 2.69
C ASP A 68 8.56 14.60 1.31
N ASP A 69 9.75 13.99 1.23
CA ASP A 69 10.31 13.39 0.02
C ASP A 69 10.12 11.88 0.04
N ARG A 70 9.04 11.43 -0.61
CA ARG A 70 8.63 10.04 -0.75
C ARG A 70 7.81 9.86 -2.02
N HIS A 71 7.66 8.62 -2.49
CA HIS A 71 6.62 8.34 -3.46
C HIS A 71 5.24 8.49 -2.82
N VAL A 72 4.23 8.79 -3.65
CA VAL A 72 2.83 8.83 -3.19
C VAL A 72 2.42 7.45 -2.66
N GLY A 73 2.84 6.38 -3.33
CA GLY A 73 2.52 5.01 -2.94
C GLY A 73 3.25 4.46 -1.72
N ASP A 74 4.15 5.21 -1.08
CA ASP A 74 4.99 4.71 0.03
C ASP A 74 4.23 4.73 1.38
N LEU A 75 3.51 3.65 1.73
CA LEU A 75 2.73 3.58 2.98
C LEU A 75 3.53 2.93 4.14
N GLY A 76 4.81 2.65 3.93
CA GLY A 76 5.71 2.14 4.97
C GLY A 76 5.52 0.65 5.21
N ASN A 77 5.36 0.26 6.46
CA ASN A 77 5.39 -1.15 6.86
C ASN A 77 4.17 -1.53 7.70
N ILE A 78 3.65 -2.75 7.48
CA ILE A 78 2.74 -3.43 8.40
C ILE A 78 3.52 -4.45 9.22
N THR A 79 3.13 -4.67 10.48
CA THR A 79 3.87 -5.56 11.40
C THR A 79 3.08 -6.83 11.66
N SER A 80 3.58 -7.95 11.14
CA SER A 80 2.99 -9.26 11.40
C SER A 80 3.66 -9.95 12.60
N ILE A 81 2.84 -10.63 13.39
CA ILE A 81 3.32 -11.50 14.49
C ILE A 81 3.62 -12.93 14.02
N GLY A 82 3.41 -13.24 12.73
CA GLY A 82 3.68 -14.54 12.10
C GLY A 82 2.55 -15.57 12.22
N ASP A 83 1.73 -15.47 13.27
CA ASP A 83 0.60 -16.36 13.51
C ASP A 83 -0.72 -15.56 13.49
N GLY A 84 -1.49 -15.73 12.41
CA GLY A 84 -2.82 -15.13 12.26
C GLY A 84 -2.87 -13.85 11.41
N PRO A 85 -4.03 -13.16 11.40
CA PRO A 85 -4.22 -11.94 10.62
C PRO A 85 -3.36 -10.78 11.14
N THR A 86 -2.72 -10.08 10.21
CA THR A 86 -1.95 -8.85 10.44
C THR A 86 -2.87 -7.67 10.21
N ALA A 87 -3.16 -6.91 11.27
CA ALA A 87 -3.99 -5.73 11.17
C ALA A 87 -3.28 -4.62 10.37
N VAL A 88 -4.02 -4.01 9.46
CA VAL A 88 -3.63 -2.79 8.75
C VAL A 88 -4.41 -1.64 9.38
N ASN A 89 -3.71 -0.60 9.84
CA ASN A 89 -4.31 0.61 10.38
C ASN A 89 -3.35 1.78 10.14
N ILE A 90 -3.52 2.46 9.01
CA ILE A 90 -2.66 3.54 8.53
C ILE A 90 -3.54 4.76 8.27
N SER A 91 -3.02 5.95 8.56
CA SER A 91 -3.60 7.22 8.13
C SER A 91 -2.54 7.95 7.31
N ASP A 92 -2.84 8.26 6.05
CA ASP A 92 -1.88 8.83 5.11
C ASP A 92 -2.44 10.08 4.42
N SER A 93 -1.60 11.10 4.27
CA SER A 93 -1.99 12.39 3.68
C SER A 93 -1.42 12.62 2.27
N GLN A 94 -0.70 11.66 1.69
CA GLN A 94 -0.14 11.75 0.34
C GLN A 94 -0.99 10.99 -0.68
N ILE A 95 -1.48 9.80 -0.34
CA ILE A 95 -2.47 9.11 -1.17
C ILE A 95 -3.80 9.84 -1.17
N THR A 96 -4.54 9.73 -2.26
CA THR A 96 -5.89 10.29 -2.39
C THR A 96 -6.77 9.33 -3.20
N LEU A 97 -8.08 9.40 -2.97
CA LEU A 97 -9.11 8.70 -3.73
C LEU A 97 -9.71 9.60 -4.82
N PHE A 98 -9.30 10.88 -4.88
CA PHE A 98 -9.82 11.88 -5.81
C PHE A 98 -8.79 12.32 -6.85
N GLY A 99 -9.27 12.87 -7.96
CA GLY A 99 -8.44 13.53 -8.98
C GLY A 99 -7.49 12.60 -9.73
N GLU A 100 -6.54 13.20 -10.43
CA GLU A 100 -5.60 12.51 -11.32
C GLU A 100 -4.56 11.65 -10.57
N ASN A 101 -4.24 12.05 -9.32
CA ASN A 101 -3.32 11.31 -8.46
C ASN A 101 -4.04 10.25 -7.60
N SER A 102 -5.29 9.92 -7.94
CA SER A 102 -6.04 8.88 -7.23
C SER A 102 -5.33 7.53 -7.30
N ILE A 103 -5.41 6.79 -6.19
CA ILE A 103 -4.96 5.39 -6.12
C ILE A 103 -6.01 4.39 -6.62
N ILE A 104 -7.21 4.84 -6.97
CA ILE A 104 -8.26 3.98 -7.55
C ILE A 104 -7.79 3.45 -8.91
N GLY A 105 -7.95 2.15 -9.13
CA GLY A 105 -7.50 1.48 -10.35
C GLY A 105 -6.02 1.10 -10.36
N ARG A 106 -5.35 1.21 -9.21
CA ARG A 106 -3.96 0.78 -8.99
C ARG A 106 -3.89 -0.49 -8.15
N THR A 107 -2.68 -1.02 -7.96
CA THR A 107 -2.45 -2.25 -7.19
C THR A 107 -1.88 -1.92 -5.81
N VAL A 108 -2.44 -2.52 -4.75
CA VAL A 108 -1.83 -2.53 -3.41
C VAL A 108 -0.98 -3.79 -3.28
N VAL A 109 0.26 -3.64 -2.82
CA VAL A 109 1.23 -4.72 -2.65
C VAL A 109 1.73 -4.77 -1.22
N VAL A 110 1.75 -5.98 -0.65
CA VAL A 110 2.51 -6.31 0.56
C VAL A 110 3.75 -7.09 0.14
N HIS A 111 4.92 -6.63 0.56
CA HIS A 111 6.23 -7.20 0.23
C HIS A 111 6.66 -8.24 1.26
N ALA A 112 7.59 -9.11 0.87
CA ALA A 112 8.12 -10.15 1.75
C ALA A 112 9.02 -9.57 2.86
N ASP A 113 9.68 -8.45 2.58
CA ASP A 113 10.66 -7.79 3.44
C ASP A 113 10.27 -6.31 3.67
N PRO A 114 10.93 -5.61 4.63
CA PRO A 114 10.58 -4.25 5.05
C PRO A 114 10.87 -3.15 4.03
#